data_AF-A0A8T4Z5G3-F1
#
_entry.id   AF-A0A8T4Z5G3-F1
#
_cell.length_a   1.000
_cell.length_b   1.000
_cell.length_c   1.000
_cell.angle_alpha   90.00
_cell.angle_beta   90.00
_cell.angle_gamma   90.00
#
_symmetry.space_group_name_H-M   'P 1'
#
loop_
_entity.id
_entity.type
_entity.pdbx_description
1 polymer ?
#
loop_
_entity_poly.entity_id
_entity_poly.type
_entity_poly.pdbx_seq_one_letter_code
_entity_poly.pdbx_strand_id
1 'polypeptide(L)' 'MSNIADFLLDFTRLYVLMILYEGPIHGYKILGEFKKRLGKDVSPSLVYPFLQTLEQRGLLKYEV' A
#
# COMPACT_ATOMS: atom_id res chain seq x y z
N MET A 1 16.73 1.15 17.31
CA MET A 1 17.56 0.39 16.36
C MET A 1 16.59 -0.13 15.30
N SER A 2 16.54 0.48 14.11
CA SER A 2 15.58 0.05 13.07
C SER A 2 16.02 -1.31 12.54
N ASN A 3 15.16 -2.31 12.66
CA ASN A 3 15.42 -3.63 12.09
C ASN A 3 15.16 -3.57 10.57
N ILE A 4 15.80 -4.44 9.80
CA ILE A 4 15.52 -4.65 8.37
C ILE A 4 14.01 -4.81 8.12
N ALA A 5 13.29 -5.44 9.06
CA ALA A 5 11.84 -5.57 8.99
C ALA A 5 11.10 -4.22 8.93
N ASP A 6 11.49 -3.25 9.75
CA ASP A 6 10.86 -1.91 9.78
C ASP A 6 11.08 -1.19 8.45
N PHE A 7 12.30 -1.31 7.91
CA PHE A 7 12.65 -0.75 6.60
C PHE A 7 11.82 -1.38 5.47
N LEU A 8 11.63 -2.71 5.49
CA LEU A 8 10.78 -3.40 4.51
C LEU A 8 9.31 -2.95 4.60
N LEU A 9 8.81 -2.67 5.80
CA LEU A 9 7.45 -2.15 5.99
C LEU A 9 7.30 -0.74 5.39
N ASP A 10 8.28 0.13 5.61
CA ASP A 10 8.26 1.49 5.04
C ASP A 10 8.36 1.47 3.51
N PHE A 11 9.20 0.60 2.95
CA PHE A 11 9.26 0.38 1.50
C PHE A 11 7.95 -0.16 0.94
N THR A 12 7.29 -1.06 1.67
CA THR A 12 5.98 -1.59 1.27
C THR A 12 4.94 -0.47 1.19
N ARG A 13 4.88 0.40 2.21
CA ARG A 13 3.99 1.58 2.22
C ARG A 13 4.30 2.54 1.08
N LEU A 14 5.59 2.83 0.85
CA LEU A 14 6.03 3.68 -0.26
C LEU A 14 5.58 3.09 -1.61
N TYR A 15 5.69 1.79 -1.79
CA TYR A 15 5.28 1.15 -3.04
C TYR A 15 3.75 1.16 -3.23
N VAL A 16 2.98 1.00 -2.16
CA VAL A 16 1.52 1.20 -2.21
C VAL A 16 1.18 2.63 -2.65
N LEU A 17 1.91 3.65 -2.16
CA LEU A 17 1.73 5.03 -2.63
C LEU A 17 2.06 5.19 -4.11
N MET A 18 3.12 4.55 -4.61
CA MET A 18 3.46 4.59 -6.03
C MET A 18 2.35 3.97 -6.90
N ILE A 19 1.75 2.86 -6.48
CA ILE A 19 0.61 2.25 -7.18
C ILE A 19 -0.59 3.22 -7.20
N LEU A 20 -0.89 3.87 -6.07
CA LEU A 20 -1.97 4.85 -5.97
C LEU A 20 -1.73 6.11 -6.83
N TYR A 21 -0.46 6.51 -6.99
CA TYR A 21 -0.08 7.66 -7.80
C TYR A 21 -0.36 7.47 -9.30
N GLU A 22 -0.42 6.22 -9.77
CA GLU A 22 -0.71 5.91 -11.17
C GLU A 22 -2.19 6.09 -11.55
N GLY A 23 -3.08 6.13 -10.56
CA GLY A 23 -4.49 6.43 -10.75
C GLY A 23 -5.42 5.70 -9.79
N PRO A 24 -6.74 5.93 -9.93
CA PRO A 24 -7.76 5.31 -9.09
C PRO A 24 -7.71 3.77 -9.19
N ILE A 25 -7.65 3.10 -8.04
CA ILE A 25 -7.54 1.65 -7.97
C ILE A 25 -8.24 1.10 -6.73
N HIS A 26 -8.92 -0.03 -6.89
CA HIS A 26 -9.52 -0.72 -5.73
C HIS A 26 -8.44 -1.37 -4.86
N GLY A 27 -8.66 -1.38 -3.55
CA GLY A 27 -7.69 -1.90 -2.57
C GLY A 27 -7.19 -3.32 -2.87
N TYR A 28 -8.06 -4.22 -3.36
CA TYR A 28 -7.65 -5.59 -3.71
C TYR A 28 -6.72 -5.65 -4.94
N LYS A 29 -6.90 -4.73 -5.91
CA LYS A 29 -6.04 -4.66 -7.10
C LYS A 29 -4.62 -4.20 -6.74
N ILE A 30 -4.47 -3.39 -5.68
CA ILE A 30 -3.15 -3.00 -5.15
C ILE A 30 -2.33 -4.24 -4.78
N LEU A 31 -2.94 -5.25 -4.16
CA LEU A 31 -2.27 -6.51 -3.79
C LEU A 31 -1.76 -7.24 -5.04
N GLY A 32 -2.59 -7.29 -6.09
CA GLY A 32 -2.24 -7.90 -7.36
C GLY A 32 -1.11 -7.16 -8.10
N GLU A 33 -1.18 -5.84 -8.17
CA GLU A 33 -0.14 -5.01 -8.79
C GLU A 33 1.18 -5.10 -8.01
N PHE A 34 1.13 -5.15 -6.69
CA PHE A 34 2.30 -5.35 -5.85
C PHE A 34 2.98 -6.69 -6.17
N LYS A 35 2.22 -7.79 -6.21
CA LYS A 35 2.73 -9.12 -6.57
C LYS A 35 3.30 -9.15 -7.98
N LYS A 36 2.60 -8.57 -8.94
CA LYS A 36 3.00 -8.52 -10.35
C LYS A 36 4.35 -7.83 -10.55
N ARG A 37 4.62 -6.76 -9.81
CA ARG A 37 5.83 -5.95 -10.00
C ARG A 37 7.02 -6.38 -9.15
N LEU A 38 6.77 -6.84 -7.92
CA LEU A 38 7.82 -7.21 -6.97
C LEU A 38 8.01 -8.72 -6.80
N GLY A 39 7.13 -9.55 -7.39
CA GLY A 39 7.18 -11.00 -7.27
C GLY A 39 6.91 -11.53 -5.86
N LYS A 40 6.37 -10.69 -4.97
CA LYS A 40 6.10 -11.00 -3.57
C LYS A 40 4.67 -10.61 -3.20
N ASP A 41 4.03 -11.45 -2.42
CA ASP A 41 2.74 -11.12 -1.83
C ASP A 41 2.92 -10.10 -0.70
N VAL A 42 1.98 -9.17 -0.60
CA VAL A 42 1.87 -8.24 0.52
C VAL A 42 0.63 -8.58 1.34
N SER A 43 0.74 -8.49 2.67
CA SER A 43 -0.38 -8.80 3.53
C SER A 43 -1.50 -7.77 3.38
N PRO A 44 -2.77 -8.19 3.18
CA PRO A 44 -3.93 -7.30 3.27
C PRO A 44 -3.99 -6.55 4.61
N SER A 45 -3.53 -7.17 5.71
CA SER A 45 -3.47 -6.56 7.04
C SER A 45 -2.45 -5.43 7.17
N LEU A 46 -1.56 -5.26 6.19
CA LEU A 46 -0.66 -4.11 6.12
C LEU A 46 -1.25 -3.03 5.20
N VAL A 47 -1.78 -3.43 4.05
CA VAL A 47 -2.26 -2.50 3.03
C VAL A 47 -3.54 -1.79 3.49
N TYR A 48 -4.56 -2.51 3.95
CA TYR A 48 -5.84 -1.88 4.27
C TYR A 48 -5.79 -0.90 5.45
N PRO A 49 -5.11 -1.21 6.58
CA PRO A 49 -4.93 -0.22 7.64
C PRO A 49 -4.12 1.00 7.19
N PHE A 50 -3.16 0.81 6.27
CA PHE A 50 -2.41 1.91 5.69
C PHE A 50 -3.29 2.82 4.82
N LEU A 51 -4.12 2.24 3.94
CA LEU A 51 -5.09 3.02 3.14
C LEU A 51 -6.08 3.78 4.02
N GLN A 52 -6.59 3.13 5.07
CA GLN A 52 -7.47 3.76 6.06
C GLN A 52 -6.77 4.93 6.75
N THR A 53 -5.48 4.79 7.08
CA THR A 53 -4.69 5.89 7.67
C THR A 53 -4.55 7.06 6.70
N LEU A 54 -4.36 6.81 5.40
CA LEU A 54 -4.28 7.87 4.38
C LEU A 54 -5.62 8.58 4.22
N GLU A 55 -6.71 7.83 4.20
CA GLU A 55 -8.08 8.37 4.13
C GLU A 55 -8.41 9.24 5.34
N GLN A 56 -8.13 8.75 6.56
CA GLN A 56 -8.33 9.52 7.81
C GLN A 56 -7.53 10.81 7.85
N ARG A 57 -6.38 10.86 7.16
CA ARG A 57 -5.54 12.05 7.04
C ARG A 57 -5.95 12.97 5.87
N GLY A 58 -6.99 12.61 5.12
CA GLY A 58 -7.45 13.36 3.95
C GLY A 58 -6.50 13.27 2.74
N LEU A 59 -5.57 12.31 2.73
CA LEU A 59 -4.58 12.11 1.66
C LEU A 59 -5.09 11.19 0.54
N LEU A 60 -6.16 10.45 0.81
CA LEU A 60 -6.85 9.59 -0.13
C LEU A 60 -8.35 9.80 0.01
N LYS A 61 -9.09 9.62 -1.08
CA LYS A 61 -10.55 9.58 -1.07
C LYS A 61 -11.01 8.23 -1.58
N TYR A 62 -11.95 7.62 -0.87
CA TYR A 62 -12.67 6.47 -1.37
C TYR A 62 -13.78 6.95 -2.32
N GLU A 63 -13.81 6.39 -3.53
CA GLU A 63 -14.87 6.60 -4.51
C GLU A 63 -15.58 5.25 -4.76
N VAL A 64 -16.91 5.27 -4.73
CA VAL A 64 -17.81 4.12 -4.92
C VAL A 64 -18.13 3.94 -6.40
#